data_AF-A0A941SZQ8-F1
#
_entry.id   AF-A0A941SZQ8-F1
#
_cell.length_a   1.000
_cell.length_b   1.000
_cell.length_c   1.000
_cell.angle_alpha   90.00
_cell.angle_beta   90.00
_cell.angle_gamma   90.00
#
_symmetry.space_group_name_H-M   'P 1'
#
loop_
_entity.id
_entity.type
_entity.pdbx_description
1 polymer ?
#
loop_
_entity_poly.entity_id
_entity_poly.type
_entity_poly.pdbx_seq_one_letter_code
_entity_poly.pdbx_strand_id
1 'polypeptide(L)'
;AFQRAWPGARREPGQVPYILGGIATIWLTWQIPALLGIFLSTAIPTEWGLGFAGTLAMLGLTYGLMHDRSTWTAALVAGAAAVAAYALPLKLNIVVAIAAAVAAGFMMEQADRAARKLRGGA
;
A
#
# COMPACT_ATOMS: atom_id res chain seq x y z
N ALA A 1 17.35 -4.45 -12.52
CA ALA A 1 17.53 -4.83 -13.94
C ALA A 1 17.53 -3.60 -14.85
N PHE A 2 16.45 -2.80 -14.87
CA PHE A 2 16.38 -1.55 -15.65
C PHE A 2 17.54 -0.57 -15.40
N GLN A 3 17.83 -0.23 -14.13
CA GLN A 3 18.96 0.65 -13.76
C GLN A 3 20.34 0.06 -14.09
N ARG A 4 20.45 -1.26 -14.31
CA ARG A 4 21.70 -1.91 -14.77
C ARG A 4 21.83 -1.87 -16.29
N ALA A 5 20.73 -1.96 -17.03
CA ALA A 5 20.71 -1.89 -18.48
C ALA A 5 20.86 -0.45 -19.00
N TRP A 6 20.33 0.54 -18.27
CA TRP A 6 20.37 1.96 -18.63
C TRP A 6 20.82 2.83 -17.43
N PRO A 7 22.13 3.02 -17.23
CA PRO A 7 22.66 3.79 -16.11
C PRO A 7 22.64 5.31 -16.34
N GLY A 8 22.51 5.77 -17.60
CA GLY A 8 22.45 7.18 -17.95
C GLY A 8 21.02 7.73 -17.94
N ALA A 9 20.86 9.03 -17.65
CA ALA A 9 19.58 9.73 -17.73
C ALA A 9 19.15 10.09 -19.17
N ARG A 10 19.79 9.52 -20.19
CA ARG A 10 19.46 9.75 -21.61
C ARG A 10 18.36 8.81 -22.06
N ARG A 11 17.45 9.30 -22.92
CA ARG A 11 16.45 8.46 -23.58
C ARG A 11 17.16 7.59 -24.62
N GLU A 12 17.09 6.27 -24.44
CA GLU A 12 17.71 5.29 -25.33
C GLU A 12 16.64 4.45 -26.05
N PRO A 13 16.86 4.06 -27.32
CA PRO A 13 15.97 3.14 -28.01
C PRO A 13 15.80 1.84 -27.22
N GLY A 14 14.55 1.41 -26.98
CA GLY A 14 14.23 0.18 -26.23
C GLY A 14 13.68 0.39 -24.82
N GLN A 15 13.88 1.56 -24.20
CA GLN A 15 13.32 1.86 -22.87
C GLN A 15 11.78 1.86 -22.87
N VAL A 16 11.16 2.45 -23.90
CA VAL A 16 9.70 2.55 -24.02
C VAL A 16 9.05 1.15 -24.18
N PRO A 17 9.49 0.29 -25.12
CA PRO A 17 9.00 -1.09 -25.18
C PRO A 17 9.20 -1.88 -23.88
N TYR A 18 10.32 -1.70 -23.19
CA TYR A 18 10.57 -2.36 -21.91
C TYR A 18 9.56 -1.94 -20.83
N ILE A 19 9.32 -0.64 -20.68
CA ILE A 19 8.36 -0.11 -19.72
C ILE A 19 6.93 -0.54 -20.10
N LEU A 20 6.58 -0.46 -21.39
CA LEU A 20 5.27 -0.90 -21.88
C LEU A 20 5.04 -2.39 -21.62
N GLY A 21 6.06 -3.24 -21.84
CA GLY A 21 6.00 -4.66 -21.49
C GLY A 21 5.75 -4.85 -20.00
N GLY A 22 6.51 -4.14 -19.15
CA GLY A 22 6.31 -4.17 -17.70
C GLY A 22 4.90 -3.73 -17.27
N ILE A 23 4.39 -2.64 -17.84
CA ILE A 23 3.03 -2.14 -17.59
C ILE A 23 1.98 -3.16 -18.04
N ALA A 24 2.12 -3.73 -19.24
CA ALA A 24 1.18 -4.71 -19.75
C ALA A 24 1.18 -5.99 -18.89
N THR A 25 2.35 -6.46 -18.48
CA THR A 25 2.47 -7.62 -17.60
C THR A 25 1.82 -7.36 -16.24
N ILE A 26 2.17 -6.26 -15.55
CA ILE A 26 1.57 -5.97 -14.24
C ILE A 26 0.06 -5.78 -14.34
N TRP A 27 -0.40 -5.14 -15.43
CA TRP A 27 -1.82 -4.93 -15.68
C TRP A 27 -2.55 -6.26 -15.88
N LEU A 28 -2.05 -7.15 -16.75
CA LEU A 28 -2.66 -8.47 -16.97
C LEU A 28 -2.62 -9.35 -15.71
N THR A 29 -1.50 -9.33 -14.99
CA THR A 29 -1.37 -10.04 -13.71
C THR A 29 -2.39 -9.56 -12.68
N TRP A 30 -2.77 -8.29 -12.69
CA TRP A 30 -3.85 -7.78 -11.84
C TRP A 30 -5.24 -8.14 -12.38
N GLN A 31 -5.46 -7.96 -13.67
CA GLN A 31 -6.79 -8.10 -14.27
C GLN A 31 -7.27 -9.54 -14.31
N ILE A 32 -6.40 -10.50 -14.68
CA ILE A 32 -6.80 -11.90 -14.84
C ILE A 32 -7.36 -12.49 -13.54
N PRO A 33 -6.68 -12.41 -12.38
CA PRO A 33 -7.21 -12.91 -11.11
C PRO A 33 -8.43 -12.12 -10.62
N ALA A 34 -8.48 -10.80 -10.86
CA ALA A 34 -9.63 -9.97 -10.47
C ALA A 34 -10.91 -10.39 -11.22
N LEU A 35 -10.81 -10.53 -12.54
CA LEU A 35 -11.91 -10.99 -13.38
C LEU A 35 -12.33 -12.42 -13.02
N LEU A 36 -11.36 -13.32 -12.84
CA LEU A 36 -11.63 -14.67 -12.37
C LEU A 36 -12.39 -14.65 -11.04
N GLY A 37 -11.95 -13.85 -10.06
CA GLY A 37 -12.62 -13.69 -8.78
C GLY A 37 -14.06 -13.17 -8.91
N ILE A 38 -14.30 -12.19 -9.78
CA ILE A 38 -15.64 -11.65 -10.05
C ILE A 38 -16.55 -12.75 -10.63
N PHE A 39 -16.09 -13.47 -11.66
CA PHE A 39 -16.90 -14.49 -12.33
C PHE A 39 -17.12 -15.75 -11.48
N LEU A 40 -16.14 -16.15 -10.66
CA LEU A 40 -16.28 -17.28 -9.74
C LEU A 40 -17.03 -16.92 -8.45
N SER A 41 -17.20 -15.64 -8.14
CA SER A 41 -17.80 -15.21 -6.86
C SER A 41 -19.19 -15.80 -6.60
N THR A 42 -19.99 -16.01 -7.65
CA THR A 42 -21.34 -16.59 -7.54
C THR A 42 -21.35 -18.10 -7.39
N ALA A 43 -20.25 -18.78 -7.70
CA ALA A 43 -20.13 -20.23 -7.59
C ALA A 43 -19.68 -20.68 -6.19
N ILE A 44 -19.19 -19.76 -5.35
CA ILE A 44 -18.63 -20.10 -4.05
C ILE A 44 -19.71 -19.97 -2.95
N PRO A 45 -20.01 -21.04 -2.20
CA PRO A 45 -21.00 -20.97 -1.14
C PRO A 45 -20.59 -20.03 0.00
N THR A 46 -21.55 -19.27 0.53
CA THR A 46 -21.31 -18.26 1.58
C THR A 46 -20.88 -18.89 2.91
N GLU A 47 -21.27 -20.12 3.18
CA GLU A 47 -20.94 -20.90 4.38
C GLU A 47 -19.45 -21.22 4.49
N TRP A 48 -18.68 -21.14 3.39
CA TRP A 48 -17.23 -21.31 3.44
C TRP A 48 -16.53 -20.14 4.13
N GLY A 49 -17.23 -19.03 4.37
CA GLY A 49 -16.69 -17.90 5.11
C GLY A 49 -15.56 -17.16 4.37
N LEU A 50 -15.47 -17.26 3.05
CA LEU A 50 -14.39 -16.64 2.27
C LEU A 50 -14.30 -15.12 2.46
N GLY A 51 -15.42 -14.42 2.68
CA GLY A 51 -15.39 -12.99 2.98
C GLY A 51 -14.66 -12.67 4.30
N PHE A 52 -14.80 -13.54 5.30
CA PHE A 52 -14.06 -13.43 6.55
C PHE A 52 -12.59 -13.82 6.36
N ALA A 53 -12.33 -14.93 5.66
CA ALA A 53 -10.98 -15.38 5.35
C ALA A 53 -10.18 -14.32 4.58
N GLY A 54 -10.79 -13.64 3.60
CA GLY A 54 -10.17 -12.54 2.86
C GLY A 54 -9.81 -11.35 3.75
N THR A 55 -10.68 -10.99 4.69
CA THR A 55 -10.41 -9.93 5.67
C THR A 55 -9.23 -10.31 6.58
N LEU A 56 -9.20 -11.55 7.09
CA LEU A 56 -8.08 -12.04 7.90
C LEU A 56 -6.77 -12.12 7.13
N ALA A 57 -6.82 -12.53 5.85
CA ALA A 57 -5.65 -12.56 4.98
C ALA A 57 -5.07 -11.16 4.76
N MET A 58 -5.93 -10.15 4.53
CA MET A 58 -5.49 -8.75 4.45
C MET A 58 -4.86 -8.28 5.76
N LEU A 59 -5.47 -8.59 6.92
CA LEU A 59 -4.90 -8.27 8.22
C LEU A 59 -3.52 -8.93 8.45
N GLY A 60 -3.40 -10.21 8.10
CA GLY A 60 -2.14 -10.95 8.19
C GLY A 60 -1.05 -10.37 7.29
N LEU A 61 -1.40 -9.99 6.06
CA LEU A 61 -0.48 -9.30 5.15
C LEU A 61 -0.06 -7.94 5.71
N THR A 62 -1.00 -7.14 6.20
CA THR A 62 -0.69 -5.85 6.84
C THR A 62 0.23 -6.05 8.03
N TYR A 63 -0.04 -7.05 8.88
CA TYR A 63 0.84 -7.39 10.00
C TYR A 63 2.25 -7.75 9.56
N GLY A 64 2.39 -8.55 8.49
CA GLY A 64 3.70 -8.87 7.92
C GLY A 64 4.47 -7.66 7.38
N LEU A 65 3.78 -6.58 7.03
CA LEU A 65 4.38 -5.32 6.57
C LEU A 65 4.75 -4.37 7.73
N MET A 66 4.23 -4.59 8.94
CA MET A 66 4.47 -3.74 10.11
C MET A 66 5.72 -4.18 10.87
N HIS A 67 6.88 -3.60 10.53
CA HIS A 67 8.16 -4.01 11.13
C HIS A 67 8.64 -3.13 12.29
N ASP A 68 8.33 -1.84 12.30
CA ASP A 68 8.89 -0.86 13.23
C ASP A 68 7.82 0.02 13.91
N ARG A 69 8.22 0.73 14.96
CA ARG A 69 7.29 1.55 15.77
C ARG A 69 6.61 2.64 14.93
N SER A 70 7.30 3.19 13.94
CA SER A 70 6.76 4.22 13.04
C SER A 70 5.65 3.66 12.13
N THR A 71 5.82 2.44 11.61
CA THR A 71 4.77 1.81 10.79
C THR A 71 3.54 1.46 11.63
N TRP A 72 3.73 1.01 12.88
CA TRP A 72 2.63 0.70 13.80
C TRP A 72 1.80 1.93 14.19
N THR A 73 2.44 3.05 14.50
CA THR A 73 1.75 4.31 14.81
C THR A 73 1.04 4.87 13.59
N ALA A 74 1.64 4.79 12.39
CA ALA A 74 0.97 5.18 11.15
C ALA A 74 -0.28 4.31 10.89
N ALA A 75 -0.20 2.99 11.13
CA ALA A 75 -1.35 2.09 11.01
C ALA A 75 -2.46 2.42 12.01
N LEU A 76 -2.12 2.74 13.27
CA LEU A 76 -3.08 3.15 14.28
C LEU A 76 -3.79 4.45 13.91
N VAL A 77 -3.03 5.46 13.44
CA VAL A 77 -3.59 6.73 12.98
C VAL A 77 -4.50 6.52 11.77
N ALA A 78 -4.08 5.70 10.80
CA ALA A 78 -4.91 5.34 9.65
C ALA A 78 -6.24 4.72 10.09
N GLY A 79 -6.19 3.74 10.99
CA GLY A 79 -7.38 3.06 11.51
C GLY A 79 -8.31 4.00 12.27
N ALA A 80 -7.78 4.82 13.17
CA ALA A 80 -8.56 5.80 13.92
C ALA A 80 -9.21 6.83 13.01
N ALA A 81 -8.46 7.35 12.03
CA ALA A 81 -8.97 8.30 11.04
C ALA A 81 -10.06 7.68 10.15
N ALA A 82 -9.90 6.43 9.73
CA ALA A 82 -10.91 5.70 8.94
C ALA A 82 -12.23 5.54 9.72
N VAL A 83 -12.16 5.26 11.01
CA VAL A 83 -13.34 5.13 11.89
C VAL A 83 -13.98 6.49 12.14
N ALA A 84 -13.19 7.51 12.44
CA ALA A 84 -13.69 8.87 12.66
C ALA A 84 -14.37 9.45 11.41
N ALA A 85 -13.84 9.13 10.23
CA ALA A 85 -14.34 9.57 8.93
C ALA A 85 -15.45 8.68 8.35
N TYR A 86 -15.91 7.65 9.08
CA TYR A 86 -16.82 6.61 8.57
C TYR A 86 -18.12 7.15 7.97
N ALA A 87 -18.64 8.27 8.50
CA ALA A 87 -19.88 8.88 8.02
C ALA A 87 -19.77 9.56 6.64
N LEU A 88 -18.57 9.72 6.08
CA LEU A 88 -18.40 10.35 4.78
C LEU A 88 -18.87 9.42 3.65
N PRO A 89 -19.65 9.95 2.67
CA PRO A 89 -20.10 9.18 1.52
C PRO A 89 -18.93 8.80 0.59
N LEU A 90 -19.19 7.89 -0.35
CA LEU A 90 -18.23 7.48 -1.41
C LEU A 90 -16.94 6.80 -0.91
N LYS A 91 -16.92 6.27 0.32
CA LYS A 91 -15.70 5.67 0.94
C LYS A 91 -14.53 6.67 1.09
N LEU A 92 -14.85 7.95 1.25
CA LEU A 92 -13.85 9.01 1.51
C LEU A 92 -13.07 8.79 2.81
N ASN A 93 -13.59 7.99 3.74
CA ASN A 93 -12.88 7.56 4.93
C ASN A 93 -11.52 6.92 4.63
N ILE A 94 -11.36 6.22 3.49
CA ILE A 94 -10.07 5.65 3.05
C ILE A 94 -9.08 6.76 2.71
N VAL A 95 -9.53 7.79 1.99
CA VAL A 95 -8.68 8.92 1.58
C VAL A 95 -8.20 9.70 2.80
N VAL A 96 -9.11 9.96 3.75
CA VAL A 96 -8.79 10.62 5.02
C VAL A 96 -7.78 9.81 5.82
N ALA A 97 -7.96 8.49 5.91
CA ALA A 97 -7.04 7.59 6.59
C ALA A 97 -5.62 7.64 5.99
N ILE A 98 -5.51 7.58 4.66
CA ILE A 98 -4.21 7.67 3.96
C ILE A 98 -3.55 9.03 4.24
N ALA A 99 -4.30 10.12 4.10
CA ALA A 99 -3.78 11.46 4.35
C ALA A 99 -3.26 11.63 5.79
N ALA A 100 -4.03 11.16 6.78
CA ALA A 100 -3.65 11.19 8.19
C ALA A 100 -2.41 10.32 8.46
N ALA A 101 -2.34 9.12 7.89
CA ALA A 101 -1.20 8.22 8.06
C ALA A 101 0.09 8.80 7.46
N VAL A 102 0.02 9.39 6.26
CA VAL A 102 1.16 10.05 5.61
C VAL A 102 1.63 11.25 6.43
N ALA A 103 0.70 12.10 6.90
CA ALA A 103 1.03 13.23 7.76
C ALA A 103 1.72 12.77 9.06
N ALA A 104 1.17 11.75 9.73
CA ALA A 104 1.79 11.19 10.93
C ALA A 104 3.18 10.60 10.64
N GLY A 105 3.34 9.86 9.54
CA GLY A 105 4.62 9.31 9.10
C GLY A 105 5.69 10.39 8.93
N PHE A 106 5.35 11.49 8.24
CA PHE A 106 6.27 12.63 8.08
C PHE A 106 6.60 13.32 9.41
N MET A 107 5.63 13.47 10.31
CA MET A 107 5.88 14.08 11.62
C MET A 107 6.82 13.23 12.47
N MET A 108 6.66 11.90 12.44
CA MET A 108 7.53 10.98 13.16
C MET A 108 8.95 10.96 12.59
N GLU A 109 9.08 10.96 11.27
CA GLU A 109 10.40 11.02 10.64
C GLU A 109 11.14 12.33 11.01
N GLN A 110 10.42 13.45 11.08
CA GLN A 110 10.98 14.72 11.52
C GLN A 110 11.38 14.69 13.00
N ALA A 111 10.55 14.11 13.86
CA ALA A 111 10.84 13.95 15.29
C ALA A 111 12.09 13.08 15.51
N ASP A 112 12.21 11.96 14.79
CA ASP A 112 13.38 11.09 14.85
C ASP A 112 14.65 11.78 14.37
N ARG A 113 14.56 12.57 13.29
CA ARG A 113 15.69 13.37 12.80
C ARG A 113 16.12 14.43 13.82
N ALA A 114 15.17 15.10 14.47
CA ALA A 114 15.46 16.08 15.51
C ALA A 114 16.11 15.44 16.74
N ALA A 115 15.58 14.32 17.21
CA ALA A 115 16.14 13.57 18.33
C ALA A 115 17.57 13.06 18.06
N ARG A 116 17.86 12.61 16.83
CA ARG A 116 19.21 12.22 16.42
C ARG A 116 20.20 13.40 16.43
N LYS A 117 19.79 14.59 15.97
CA LYS A 117 20.64 15.79 16.01
C LYS A 117 21.01 16.17 17.44
N LEU A 118 20.06 16.09 18.38
CA LEU A 118 20.31 16.38 19.79
C LEU A 118 21.25 15.37 20.45
N ARG A 119 21.23 14.10 20.01
CA ARG A 119 22.09 13.03 20.51
C ARG A 119 23.49 12.99 19.90
N GLY A 120 23.65 13.41 18.65
CA GLY A 120 24.95 13.45 17.95
C GLY A 120 25.72 14.76 18.11
N GLY A 121 25.12 15.77 18.76
CA GLY A 121 25.77 17.03 19.12
C GLY A 121 26.24 17.10 20.58
N ALA A 122 26.16 15.99 21.31
CA ALA A 122 26.72 15.79 22.65
C ALA A 122 27.87 14.77 22.57
#